data_AF-K9TVI8-F1
#
_entry.id   AF-K9TVI8-F1
#
_cell.length_a   1.000
_cell.length_b   1.000
_cell.length_c   1.000
_cell.angle_alpha   90.00
_cell.angle_beta   90.00
_cell.angle_gamma   90.00
#
_symmetry.space_group_name_H-M   'P 1'
#
loop_
_entity.id
_entity.type
_entity.pdbx_description
1 polymer ?
#
loop_
_entity_poly.entity_id
_entity_poly.type
_entity_poly.pdbx_seq_one_letter_code
_entity_poly.pdbx_strand_id
1 'polypeptide(L)'
;MWSSLKLKYDEADYFLSQLKVHVKHPKIFLFYLSAFLSSARSVTFHLQKQAASQGKTDLYRQLQRELLSDKVCQFFIDARNQTEKESYLQLSLFYMNGMPQKPGEKPAWMVRAIASITIGSNEPFFKYIDEILERDWDCAHRIYSSHGHYQEQFVWMFKGYPTGTGKAGYKKVLSACEEYLDRLWALLVKFRIQLDQAFQDQLGDREQK
;
A
#
# COMPACT_ATOMS: atom_id res chain seq x y z
N MET A 1 -8.26 25.02 -0.23
CA MET A 1 -6.96 24.55 -0.77
C MET A 1 -6.49 23.30 -0.04
N TRP A 2 -6.27 23.37 1.28
CA TRP A 2 -5.93 22.18 2.08
C TRP A 2 -7.01 21.11 2.10
N SER A 3 -8.27 21.53 2.04
CA SER A 3 -9.43 20.62 1.96
C SER A 3 -9.34 19.63 0.79
N SER A 4 -8.88 20.05 -0.40
CA SER A 4 -8.80 19.14 -1.55
C SER A 4 -7.62 18.19 -1.48
N LEU A 5 -6.46 18.62 -0.96
CA LEU A 5 -5.32 17.72 -0.75
C LEU A 5 -5.62 16.70 0.35
N LYS A 6 -6.22 17.16 1.45
CA LYS A 6 -6.67 16.29 2.52
C LYS A 6 -7.69 15.27 2.03
N LEU A 7 -8.65 15.68 1.20
CA LEU A 7 -9.61 14.74 0.59
C LEU A 7 -8.91 13.64 -0.23
N LYS A 8 -7.85 13.97 -0.99
CA LYS A 8 -7.09 12.97 -1.76
C LYS A 8 -6.27 12.04 -0.87
N TYR A 9 -5.74 12.55 0.23
CA TYR A 9 -5.11 11.72 1.25
C TYR A 9 -6.12 10.76 1.90
N ASP A 10 -7.26 11.29 2.34
CA ASP A 10 -8.34 10.53 2.99
C ASP A 10 -8.92 9.48 2.02
N GLU A 11 -8.95 9.74 0.71
CA GLU A 11 -9.32 8.76 -0.33
C GLU A 11 -8.31 7.60 -0.40
N ALA A 12 -7.01 7.87 -0.29
CA ALA A 12 -6.00 6.82 -0.24
C ALA A 12 -6.09 6.01 1.06
N ASP A 13 -6.30 6.68 2.19
CA ASP A 13 -6.53 6.03 3.50
C ASP A 13 -7.78 5.14 3.48
N TYR A 14 -8.86 5.59 2.84
CA TYR A 14 -10.06 4.78 2.64
C TYR A 14 -9.73 3.47 1.92
N PHE A 15 -9.01 3.50 0.80
CA PHE A 15 -8.65 2.26 0.09
C PHE A 15 -7.72 1.36 0.92
N LEU A 16 -6.84 1.92 1.74
CA LEU A 16 -6.06 1.14 2.70
C LEU A 16 -6.95 0.47 3.75
N SER A 17 -8.00 1.14 4.24
CA SER A 17 -8.98 0.52 5.13
C SER A 17 -9.70 -0.66 4.45
N GLN A 18 -10.03 -0.52 3.15
CA GLN A 18 -10.67 -1.58 2.38
C GLN A 18 -9.73 -2.77 2.13
N LEU A 19 -8.42 -2.53 1.94
CA LEU A 19 -7.42 -3.60 1.88
C LEU A 19 -7.40 -4.45 3.16
N LYS A 20 -7.54 -3.81 4.33
CA LYS A 20 -7.58 -4.51 5.64
C LYS A 20 -8.83 -5.38 5.75
N VAL A 21 -9.98 -4.86 5.33
CA VAL A 21 -11.27 -5.59 5.35
C VAL A 21 -11.25 -6.79 4.41
N HIS A 22 -10.69 -6.63 3.21
CA HIS A 22 -10.76 -7.63 2.15
C HIS A 22 -9.50 -8.48 1.99
N VAL A 23 -8.65 -8.55 3.02
CA VAL A 23 -7.37 -9.29 3.01
C VAL A 23 -7.53 -10.77 2.62
N LYS A 24 -8.68 -11.36 2.93
CA LYS A 24 -9.02 -12.76 2.64
C LYS A 24 -9.58 -13.02 1.24
N HIS A 25 -9.87 -11.97 0.47
CA HIS A 25 -10.50 -12.07 -0.84
C HIS A 25 -9.54 -11.59 -1.92
N PRO A 26 -8.71 -12.47 -2.51
CA PRO A 26 -7.58 -12.05 -3.34
C PRO A 26 -7.93 -11.11 -4.49
N LYS A 27 -9.02 -11.41 -5.20
CA LYS A 27 -9.50 -10.56 -6.29
C LYS A 27 -9.86 -9.15 -5.84
N ILE A 28 -10.64 -9.06 -4.77
CA ILE A 28 -11.09 -7.79 -4.20
C ILE A 28 -9.90 -7.03 -3.60
N PHE A 29 -8.99 -7.73 -2.92
CA PHE A 29 -7.76 -7.17 -2.37
C PHE A 29 -6.91 -6.49 -3.45
N LEU A 30 -6.74 -7.13 -4.61
CA LEU A 30 -5.94 -6.57 -5.70
C LEU A 30 -6.59 -5.38 -6.37
N PHE A 31 -7.93 -5.36 -6.48
CA PHE A 31 -8.65 -4.18 -6.95
C PHE A 31 -8.44 -2.99 -6.01
N TYR A 32 -8.56 -3.20 -4.70
CA TYR A 32 -8.30 -2.15 -3.73
C TYR A 32 -6.83 -1.75 -3.66
N LEU A 33 -5.90 -2.67 -3.93
CA LEU A 33 -4.47 -2.34 -3.96
C LEU A 33 -4.17 -1.42 -5.14
N SER A 34 -4.73 -1.74 -6.32
CA SER A 34 -4.65 -0.87 -7.49
C SER A 34 -5.26 0.51 -7.20
N ALA A 35 -6.48 0.54 -6.64
CA ALA A 35 -7.16 1.79 -6.28
C ALA A 35 -6.36 2.62 -5.25
N PHE A 36 -5.76 1.98 -4.25
CA PHE A 36 -4.86 2.61 -3.28
C PHE A 36 -3.67 3.27 -3.98
N LEU A 37 -2.96 2.54 -4.86
CA LEU A 37 -1.79 3.06 -5.57
C LEU A 37 -2.13 4.25 -6.47
N SER A 38 -3.25 4.17 -7.19
CA SER A 38 -3.76 5.27 -8.01
C SER A 38 -4.12 6.49 -7.15
N SER A 39 -4.85 6.28 -6.05
CA SER A 39 -5.28 7.36 -5.16
C SER A 39 -4.11 8.04 -4.45
N ALA A 40 -3.17 7.26 -3.91
CA ALA A 40 -1.99 7.77 -3.23
C ALA A 40 -1.12 8.65 -4.15
N ARG A 41 -1.01 8.30 -5.44
CA ARG A 41 -0.33 9.17 -6.42
C ARG A 41 -1.11 10.44 -6.73
N SER A 42 -2.44 10.38 -6.72
CA SER A 42 -3.26 11.55 -6.98
C SER A 42 -2.96 12.70 -6.00
N VAL A 43 -2.51 12.38 -4.78
CA VAL A 43 -2.03 13.33 -3.78
C VAL A 43 -0.87 14.17 -4.31
N THR A 44 0.18 13.54 -4.86
CA THR A 44 1.36 14.26 -5.35
C THR A 44 1.07 15.08 -6.60
N PHE A 45 0.19 14.58 -7.48
CA PHE A 45 -0.27 15.36 -8.63
C PHE A 45 -1.09 16.60 -8.23
N HIS A 46 -1.99 16.47 -7.25
CA HIS A 46 -2.73 17.63 -6.76
C HIS A 46 -1.79 18.63 -6.09
N LEU A 47 -0.77 18.16 -5.37
CA LEU A 47 0.26 19.00 -4.77
C LEU A 47 1.01 19.80 -5.85
N GLN A 48 1.45 19.12 -6.92
CA GLN A 48 2.11 19.74 -8.06
C GLN A 48 1.25 20.85 -8.69
N LYS A 49 -0.02 20.52 -8.95
CA LYS A 49 -0.98 21.45 -9.57
C LYS A 49 -1.19 22.69 -8.69
N GLN A 50 -1.32 22.49 -7.38
CA GLN A 50 -1.50 23.60 -6.44
C GLN A 50 -0.27 24.49 -6.33
N ALA A 51 0.93 23.89 -6.27
CA ALA A 51 2.18 24.64 -6.26
C ALA A 51 2.34 25.49 -7.53
N ALA A 52 2.00 24.91 -8.70
CA ALA A 52 2.01 25.63 -9.97
C ALA A 52 1.04 26.81 -9.98
N SER A 53 -0.20 26.63 -9.52
CA SER A 53 -1.20 27.71 -9.48
C SER A 53 -0.82 28.91 -8.60
N GLN A 54 0.15 28.73 -7.69
CA GLN A 54 0.61 29.76 -6.76
C GLN A 54 1.98 30.32 -7.15
N GLY A 55 2.54 29.91 -8.29
CA GLY A 55 3.90 30.30 -8.69
C GLY A 55 4.99 29.74 -7.76
N LYS A 56 4.69 28.69 -6.99
CA LYS A 56 5.61 28.05 -6.03
C LYS A 56 6.17 26.72 -6.57
N THR A 57 6.41 26.64 -7.88
CA THR A 57 6.91 25.43 -8.53
C THR A 57 8.24 24.94 -7.97
N ASP A 58 9.08 25.85 -7.49
CA ASP A 58 10.39 25.50 -6.93
C ASP A 58 10.28 24.78 -5.58
N LEU A 59 9.31 25.17 -4.73
CA LEU A 59 8.98 24.42 -3.51
C LEU A 59 8.57 22.99 -3.84
N TYR A 60 7.72 22.81 -4.87
CA TYR A 60 7.34 21.47 -5.30
C TYR A 60 8.51 20.67 -5.88
N ARG A 61 9.38 21.29 -6.69
CA ARG A 61 10.59 20.63 -7.23
C ARG A 61 11.54 20.17 -6.12
N GLN A 62 11.63 20.90 -5.02
CA GLN A 62 12.38 20.46 -3.84
C GLN A 62 11.74 19.19 -3.24
N LEU A 63 10.44 19.22 -2.97
CA LEU A 63 9.73 18.06 -2.41
C LEU A 63 9.75 16.85 -3.34
N GLN A 64 9.69 17.06 -4.65
CA GLN A 64 9.83 15.99 -5.64
C GLN A 64 11.22 15.32 -5.55
N ARG A 65 12.30 16.10 -5.36
CA ARG A 65 13.64 15.55 -5.15
C ARG A 65 13.71 14.74 -3.86
N GLU A 66 13.07 15.21 -2.79
CA GLU A 66 12.99 14.46 -1.53
C GLU A 66 12.24 13.14 -1.71
N LEU A 67 11.08 13.16 -2.39
CA LEU A 67 10.30 11.97 -2.75
C LEU A 67 11.10 10.95 -3.55
N LEU A 68 11.87 11.41 -4.54
CA LEU A 68 12.70 10.53 -5.38
C LEU A 68 13.94 10.00 -4.64
N SER A 69 14.44 10.74 -3.64
CA SER A 69 15.53 10.27 -2.78
C SER A 69 15.08 9.23 -1.75
N ASP A 70 13.78 9.21 -1.44
CA ASP A 70 13.18 8.26 -0.54
C ASP A 70 12.90 6.93 -1.28
N LYS A 71 13.60 5.87 -0.88
CA LYS A 71 13.48 4.55 -1.52
C LYS A 71 12.08 3.94 -1.43
N VAL A 72 11.33 4.21 -0.35
CA VAL A 72 9.95 3.69 -0.21
C VAL A 72 9.03 4.43 -1.16
N CYS A 73 9.13 5.76 -1.21
CA CYS A 73 8.35 6.55 -2.16
C CYS A 73 8.68 6.14 -3.61
N GLN A 74 9.95 5.92 -3.93
CA GLN A 74 10.38 5.41 -5.23
C GLN A 74 9.77 4.04 -5.52
N PHE A 75 9.81 3.10 -4.56
CA PHE A 75 9.17 1.79 -4.71
C PHE A 75 7.69 1.90 -5.08
N PHE A 76 6.93 2.78 -4.42
CA PHE A 76 5.50 2.96 -4.70
C PHE A 76 5.22 3.66 -6.03
N ILE A 77 6.11 4.55 -6.48
CA ILE A 77 6.06 5.12 -7.83
C ILE A 77 6.22 4.02 -8.87
N ASP A 78 7.20 3.14 -8.69
CA ASP A 78 7.50 2.05 -9.60
C ASP A 78 6.40 0.99 -9.60
N ALA A 79 5.91 0.62 -8.41
CA ALA A 79 4.77 -0.28 -8.22
C ALA A 79 3.54 0.19 -9.02
N ARG A 80 3.20 1.48 -8.90
CA ARG A 80 2.11 2.06 -9.68
C ARG A 80 2.40 2.02 -11.18
N ASN A 81 3.60 2.42 -11.61
CA ASN A 81 3.94 2.44 -13.03
C ASN A 81 3.83 1.04 -13.64
N GLN A 82 4.25 0.02 -12.90
CA GLN A 82 4.08 -1.38 -13.26
C GLN A 82 2.59 -1.73 -13.43
N THR A 83 1.74 -1.38 -12.46
CA THR A 83 0.28 -1.65 -12.58
C THR A 83 -0.39 -0.95 -13.77
N GLU A 84 0.10 0.21 -14.21
CA GLU A 84 -0.49 0.96 -15.33
C GLU A 84 0.06 0.52 -16.70
N LYS A 85 1.30 0.04 -16.79
CA LYS A 85 2.02 -0.12 -18.07
C LYS A 85 2.40 -1.55 -18.44
N GLU A 86 2.85 -2.37 -17.48
CA GLU A 86 3.70 -3.54 -17.78
C GLU A 86 3.18 -4.88 -17.27
N SER A 87 1.91 -4.94 -16.89
CA SER A 87 1.31 -6.05 -16.16
C SER A 87 1.59 -5.95 -14.66
N TYR A 88 0.65 -6.53 -13.93
CA TYR A 88 0.45 -6.58 -12.49
C TYR A 88 1.71 -6.70 -11.59
N LEU A 89 1.54 -6.36 -10.30
CA LEU A 89 2.61 -6.35 -9.28
C LEU A 89 3.13 -7.75 -8.93
N GLN A 90 4.42 -7.84 -8.59
CA GLN A 90 4.97 -9.05 -7.96
C GLN A 90 4.56 -9.11 -6.49
N LEU A 91 3.71 -10.07 -6.16
CA LEU A 91 3.19 -10.27 -4.80
C LEU A 91 3.43 -11.70 -4.33
N SER A 92 3.36 -11.93 -3.04
CA SER A 92 3.33 -13.29 -2.50
C SER A 92 2.19 -13.38 -1.50
N LEU A 93 1.35 -14.39 -1.67
CA LEU A 93 0.27 -14.70 -0.76
C LEU A 93 0.68 -15.91 0.09
N PHE A 94 0.77 -15.69 1.39
CA PHE A 94 0.97 -16.75 2.36
C PHE A 94 -0.38 -17.05 3.00
N TYR A 95 -0.84 -18.30 2.85
CA TYR A 95 -2.00 -18.82 3.56
C TYR A 95 -1.52 -19.68 4.73
N MET A 96 -1.89 -19.25 5.93
CA MET A 96 -1.45 -19.85 7.19
C MET A 96 -2.66 -20.24 8.01
N ASN A 97 -2.65 -21.46 8.54
CA ASN A 97 -3.66 -21.92 9.49
C ASN A 97 -3.01 -22.18 10.83
N GLY A 98 -3.60 -21.62 11.88
CA GLY A 98 -3.16 -21.78 13.25
C GLY A 98 -4.16 -22.58 14.06
N MET A 99 -3.67 -23.54 14.84
CA MET A 99 -4.45 -24.19 15.90
C MET A 99 -4.07 -23.57 17.25
N PRO A 100 -5.04 -23.07 18.03
CA PRO A 100 -4.82 -22.78 19.44
C PRO A 100 -4.46 -24.08 20.15
N GLN A 101 -3.33 -24.13 20.86
CA GLN A 101 -3.02 -25.33 21.66
C GLN A 101 -3.87 -25.42 22.92
N LYS A 102 -4.36 -24.27 23.43
CA LYS A 102 -5.33 -24.17 24.53
C LYS A 102 -6.31 -23.01 24.32
N PRO A 103 -7.49 -23.03 24.97
CA PRO A 103 -8.41 -21.90 24.98
C PRO A 103 -7.72 -20.61 25.48
N GLY A 104 -7.85 -19.52 24.73
CA GLY A 104 -7.27 -18.22 25.08
C GLY A 104 -5.79 -18.03 24.68
N GLU A 105 -5.10 -19.07 24.20
CA GLU A 105 -3.73 -18.94 23.70
C GLU A 105 -3.71 -18.46 22.24
N LYS A 106 -2.64 -17.74 21.86
CA LYS A 106 -2.38 -17.42 20.45
C LYS A 106 -2.08 -18.73 19.70
N PRO A 107 -2.62 -18.92 18.50
CA PRO A 107 -2.38 -20.15 17.76
C PRO A 107 -0.91 -20.29 17.36
N ALA A 108 -0.42 -21.53 17.40
CA ALA A 108 0.84 -21.87 16.75
C ALA A 108 0.58 -21.91 15.24
N TRP A 109 1.08 -20.91 14.52
CA TRP A 109 0.88 -20.79 13.08
C TRP A 109 1.68 -21.85 12.33
N MET A 110 0.99 -22.68 11.55
CA MET A 110 1.62 -23.59 10.60
C MET A 110 1.38 -23.04 9.20
N VAL A 111 2.45 -22.75 8.46
CA VAL A 111 2.34 -22.35 7.05
C VAL A 111 1.87 -23.58 6.28
N ARG A 112 0.65 -23.52 5.72
CA ARG A 112 0.05 -24.63 4.96
C ARG A 112 0.37 -24.52 3.48
N ALA A 113 0.29 -23.31 2.95
CA ALA A 113 0.52 -23.03 1.55
C ALA A 113 1.23 -21.69 1.37
N ILE A 114 2.21 -21.71 0.47
CA ILE A 114 2.88 -20.50 -0.02
C ILE A 114 2.51 -20.40 -1.49
N ALA A 115 1.65 -19.46 -1.83
CA ALA A 115 1.42 -19.07 -3.21
C ALA A 115 2.33 -17.87 -3.51
N SER A 116 3.44 -18.10 -4.20
CA SER A 116 4.20 -16.99 -4.78
C SER A 116 3.44 -16.53 -6.01
N ILE A 117 2.89 -15.32 -5.95
CA ILE A 117 2.09 -14.76 -7.01
C ILE A 117 2.95 -13.83 -7.86
N THR A 118 3.68 -14.39 -8.81
CA THR A 118 4.36 -13.57 -9.83
C THR A 118 3.32 -13.20 -10.87
N ILE A 119 2.65 -12.07 -10.71
CA ILE A 119 1.62 -11.66 -11.65
C ILE A 119 2.31 -11.16 -12.94
N GLY A 120 2.11 -11.84 -14.07
CA GLY A 120 2.81 -11.57 -15.33
C GLY A 120 2.96 -12.74 -16.32
N SER A 121 2.52 -13.97 -15.99
CA SER A 121 2.36 -15.03 -16.98
C SER A 121 1.02 -14.86 -17.73
N ASN A 122 0.97 -15.26 -19.00
CA ASN A 122 -0.23 -15.25 -19.86
C ASN A 122 -1.38 -16.17 -19.38
N GLU A 123 -1.38 -16.61 -18.13
CA GLU A 123 -2.41 -17.48 -17.57
C GLU A 123 -3.54 -16.66 -16.95
N PRO A 124 -4.79 -17.19 -16.97
CA PRO A 124 -5.94 -16.56 -16.33
C PRO A 124 -5.74 -16.55 -14.80
N PHE A 125 -5.04 -15.51 -14.35
CA PHE A 125 -4.61 -15.21 -12.98
C PHE A 125 -5.63 -15.56 -11.89
N PHE A 126 -6.89 -15.15 -12.08
CA PHE A 126 -7.94 -15.40 -11.09
C PHE A 126 -8.35 -16.87 -11.02
N LYS A 127 -8.31 -17.59 -12.15
CA LYS A 127 -8.66 -19.01 -12.19
C LYS A 127 -7.72 -19.84 -11.32
N TYR A 128 -6.41 -19.57 -11.40
CA TYR A 128 -5.42 -20.29 -10.59
C TYR A 128 -5.51 -19.97 -9.09
N ILE A 129 -5.78 -18.71 -8.74
CA ILE A 129 -5.98 -18.32 -7.34
C ILE A 129 -7.25 -18.94 -6.78
N ASP A 130 -8.37 -18.86 -7.51
CA ASP A 130 -9.63 -19.47 -7.08
C ASP A 130 -9.45 -20.99 -6.95
N GLU A 131 -8.77 -21.67 -7.88
CA GLU A 131 -8.44 -23.10 -7.78
C GLU A 131 -7.54 -23.46 -6.59
N ILE A 132 -6.50 -22.66 -6.29
CA ILE A 132 -5.66 -22.86 -5.10
C ILE A 132 -6.50 -22.71 -3.83
N LEU A 133 -7.29 -21.64 -3.74
CA LEU A 133 -8.11 -21.37 -2.57
C LEU A 133 -9.16 -22.45 -2.37
N GLU A 134 -9.85 -22.88 -3.42
CA GLU A 134 -10.86 -23.94 -3.36
C GLU A 134 -10.23 -25.28 -2.98
N ARG A 135 -9.11 -25.66 -3.61
CA ARG A 135 -8.39 -26.91 -3.28
C ARG A 135 -7.91 -26.91 -1.83
N ASP A 136 -7.31 -25.81 -1.37
CA ASP A 136 -6.74 -25.73 -0.03
C ASP A 136 -7.84 -25.55 1.05
N TRP A 137 -8.96 -24.89 0.72
CA TRP A 137 -10.17 -24.82 1.56
C TRP A 137 -10.77 -26.22 1.80
N ASP A 138 -10.88 -27.01 0.72
CA ASP A 138 -11.34 -28.39 0.78
C ASP A 138 -10.40 -29.28 1.61
N CYS A 139 -9.09 -29.09 1.48
CA CYS A 139 -8.10 -29.83 2.26
C CYS A 139 -8.18 -29.47 3.75
N ALA A 140 -8.36 -28.20 4.08
CA ALA A 140 -8.53 -27.74 5.46
C ALA A 140 -9.80 -28.34 6.10
N HIS A 141 -10.93 -28.34 5.38
CA HIS A 141 -12.18 -28.92 5.88
C HIS A 141 -12.13 -30.45 6.02
N ARG A 142 -11.51 -31.17 5.06
CA ARG A 142 -11.43 -32.64 5.11
C ARG A 142 -10.56 -33.16 6.23
N ILE A 143 -9.42 -32.52 6.50
CA ILE A 143 -8.45 -33.02 7.48
C ILE A 143 -8.90 -32.70 8.93
N TYR A 144 -9.70 -31.64 9.12
CA TYR A 144 -9.86 -31.03 10.44
C TYR A 144 -11.30 -30.74 10.90
N SER A 145 -12.31 -31.20 10.14
CA SER A 145 -13.74 -31.07 10.47
C SER A 145 -14.17 -31.62 11.85
N SER A 146 -13.28 -32.31 12.57
CA SER A 146 -13.56 -32.90 13.89
C SER A 146 -12.93 -32.19 15.09
N HIS A 147 -12.01 -31.21 14.94
CA HIS A 147 -11.20 -30.69 16.06
C HIS A 147 -11.07 -29.16 16.12
N GLY A 148 -12.12 -28.47 16.60
CA GLY A 148 -12.00 -27.13 17.21
C GLY A 148 -11.80 -25.93 16.27
N HIS A 149 -11.87 -24.72 16.84
CA HIS A 149 -11.83 -23.44 16.13
C HIS A 149 -10.44 -23.16 15.53
N TYR A 150 -10.34 -23.11 14.20
CA TYR A 150 -9.14 -22.68 13.48
C TYR A 150 -9.10 -21.16 13.30
N GLN A 151 -7.90 -20.58 13.27
CA GLN A 151 -7.69 -19.22 12.76
C GLN A 151 -6.95 -19.27 11.43
N GLU A 152 -7.49 -18.58 10.44
CA GLU A 152 -6.88 -18.42 9.12
C GLU A 152 -6.24 -17.04 9.01
N GLN A 153 -5.04 -17.01 8.42
CA GLN A 153 -4.35 -15.77 8.13
C GLN A 153 -3.89 -15.73 6.67
N PHE A 154 -4.32 -14.68 5.98
CA PHE A 154 -3.86 -14.33 4.65
C PHE A 154 -2.84 -13.20 4.79
N VAL A 155 -1.61 -13.44 4.35
CA VAL A 155 -0.53 -12.45 4.41
C VAL A 155 -0.04 -12.15 3.01
N TRP A 156 -0.33 -10.94 2.55
CA TRP A 156 0.18 -10.41 1.30
C TRP A 156 1.53 -9.74 1.53
N MET A 157 2.52 -10.08 0.71
CA MET A 157 3.87 -9.54 0.78
C MET A 157 4.28 -8.91 -0.55
N PHE A 158 4.80 -7.69 -0.49
CA PHE A 158 5.64 -7.14 -1.55
C PHE A 158 6.99 -7.85 -1.57
N LYS A 159 7.56 -7.99 -2.76
CA LYS A 159 8.94 -8.41 -3.00
C LYS A 159 9.79 -7.20 -3.41
N GLY A 160 11.07 -7.19 -3.05
CA GLY A 160 11.99 -6.10 -3.39
C GLY A 160 11.72 -4.80 -2.64
N TYR A 161 10.99 -4.86 -1.51
CA TYR A 161 10.70 -3.68 -0.72
C TYR A 161 11.97 -3.16 -0.01
N PRO A 162 12.27 -1.85 -0.02
CA PRO A 162 13.55 -1.31 0.47
C PRO A 162 13.88 -1.63 1.94
N THR A 163 12.87 -1.68 2.80
CA THR A 163 13.00 -2.04 4.23
C THR A 163 12.45 -3.44 4.52
N GLY A 164 12.33 -4.27 3.47
CA GLY A 164 11.83 -5.63 3.58
C GLY A 164 12.83 -6.58 4.24
N THR A 165 12.32 -7.66 4.81
CA THR A 165 13.11 -8.70 5.47
C THR A 165 13.63 -9.74 4.48
N GLY A 166 14.80 -10.31 4.78
CA GLY A 166 15.43 -11.37 3.98
C GLY A 166 16.03 -10.87 2.66
N LYS A 167 16.73 -11.76 1.94
CA LYS A 167 17.45 -11.42 0.71
C LYS A 167 16.54 -10.91 -0.42
N ALA A 168 15.27 -11.28 -0.40
CA ALA A 168 14.28 -10.88 -1.39
C ALA A 168 13.52 -9.60 -1.02
N GLY A 169 13.81 -8.98 0.14
CA GLY A 169 13.17 -7.73 0.56
C GLY A 169 11.66 -7.87 0.78
N TYR A 170 11.22 -8.88 1.52
CA TYR A 170 9.79 -9.11 1.75
C TYR A 170 9.20 -8.14 2.77
N LYS A 171 8.09 -7.48 2.44
CA LYS A 171 7.35 -6.62 3.37
C LYS A 171 5.85 -6.88 3.24
N LYS A 172 5.12 -6.93 4.36
CA LYS A 172 3.65 -7.02 4.34
C LYS A 172 3.06 -5.85 3.57
N VAL A 173 2.17 -6.12 2.62
CA VAL A 173 1.54 -5.09 1.76
C VAL A 173 0.85 -4.04 2.62
N LEU A 174 0.02 -4.45 3.58
CA LEU A 174 -0.69 -3.52 4.47
C LEU A 174 0.27 -2.58 5.20
N SER A 175 1.32 -3.13 5.83
CA SER A 175 2.31 -2.33 6.57
C SER A 175 3.16 -1.44 5.66
N ALA A 176 3.42 -1.86 4.41
CA ALA A 176 4.09 -1.03 3.41
C ALA A 176 3.21 0.15 2.99
N CYS A 177 1.91 -0.10 2.75
CA CYS A 177 0.95 0.94 2.39
C CYS A 177 0.77 1.96 3.51
N GLU A 178 0.69 1.51 4.77
CA GLU A 178 0.69 2.38 5.96
C GLU A 178 1.94 3.27 6.01
N GLU A 179 3.12 2.65 5.91
CA GLU A 179 4.41 3.37 5.92
C GLU A 179 4.51 4.42 4.81
N TYR A 180 4.01 4.10 3.62
CA TYR A 180 3.99 5.05 2.51
C TYR A 180 3.00 6.19 2.72
N LEU A 181 1.81 5.89 3.25
CA LEU A 181 0.82 6.90 3.55
C LEU A 181 1.31 7.88 4.64
N ASP A 182 2.02 7.39 5.66
CA ASP A 182 2.67 8.23 6.67
C ASP A 182 3.71 9.16 6.05
N ARG A 183 4.53 8.66 5.11
CA ARG A 183 5.52 9.48 4.38
C ARG A 183 4.84 10.56 3.53
N LEU A 184 3.75 10.22 2.84
CA LEU A 184 2.95 11.19 2.09
C LEU A 184 2.36 12.27 3.02
N TRP A 185 1.85 11.89 4.18
CA TRP A 185 1.34 12.84 5.16
C TRP A 185 2.41 13.80 5.65
N ALA A 186 3.59 13.28 6.02
CA ALA A 186 4.72 14.09 6.47
C ALA A 186 5.13 15.13 5.40
N LEU A 187 5.14 14.73 4.13
CA LEU A 187 5.41 15.62 3.00
C LEU A 187 4.34 16.70 2.83
N LEU A 188 3.06 16.34 2.96
CA LEU A 188 1.95 17.29 2.92
C LEU A 188 2.07 18.35 4.03
N VAL A 189 2.35 17.92 5.26
CA VAL A 189 2.57 18.81 6.40
C VAL A 189 3.77 19.73 6.15
N LYS A 190 4.89 19.19 5.66
CA LYS A 190 6.07 20.00 5.33
C LYS A 190 5.78 21.04 4.26
N PHE A 191 5.09 20.66 3.18
CA PHE A 191 4.69 21.60 2.12
C PHE A 191 3.81 22.72 2.68
N ARG A 192 2.86 22.39 3.57
CA ARG A 192 2.00 23.39 4.22
C ARG A 192 2.83 24.46 4.90
N ILE A 193 3.75 24.04 5.76
CA ILE A 193 4.56 24.93 6.58
C ILE A 193 5.38 25.86 5.69
N GLN A 194 6.03 25.30 4.66
CA GLN A 194 6.83 26.08 3.71
C GLN A 194 5.98 27.06 2.91
N LEU A 195 4.76 26.67 2.53
CA LEU A 195 3.85 27.52 1.81
C LEU A 195 3.36 28.69 2.68
N ASP A 196 2.97 28.40 3.92
CA ASP A 196 2.52 29.41 4.89
C ASP A 196 3.65 30.41 5.20
N GLN A 197 4.89 29.94 5.39
CA GLN A 197 6.07 30.80 5.55
C GLN A 197 6.28 31.72 4.34
N ALA A 198 6.25 31.15 3.14
CA ALA A 198 6.46 31.90 1.91
C ALA A 198 5.35 32.91 1.59
N PHE A 199 4.19 32.83 2.26
CA PHE A 199 3.14 33.85 2.22
C PHE A 199 3.39 34.96 3.23
N GLN A 200 3.84 34.63 4.44
CA GLN A 200 4.17 35.63 5.46
C GLN A 200 5.33 36.54 5.01
N ASP A 201 6.37 35.96 4.41
CA ASP A 201 7.52 36.73 3.89
C ASP A 201 7.08 37.74 2.81
N GLN A 202 6.14 37.35 1.95
CA GLN A 202 5.59 38.23 0.91
C GLN A 202 4.73 39.38 1.44
N LEU A 203 4.12 39.21 2.62
CA LEU A 203 3.36 40.27 3.29
C LEU A 203 4.29 41.25 3.98
N GLY A 204 5.32 40.76 4.68
CA GLY A 204 6.34 41.61 5.33
C GLY A 204 7.10 42.50 4.35
N ASP A 205 7.45 41.98 3.16
CA ASP A 205 8.12 42.75 2.10
C ASP A 205 7.23 43.86 1.48
N ARG A 206 5.91 43.76 1.63
CA ARG A 206 4.95 44.77 1.13
C ARG A 206 4.68 45.88 2.14
N GLU A 207 4.82 45.62 3.43
CA GLU A 207 4.64 46.63 4.48
C GLU A 207 5.89 47.51 4.68
N GLN A 208 7.05 47.08 4.17
CA GLN A 208 8.31 47.84 4.19
C GLN A 208 8.56 48.71 2.94
N LYS A 209 7.63 48.71 1.97
CA LYS A 209 7.66 49.54 0.76
C LYS A 209 6.59 50.62 0.80
#